data_AF-T0FRL2-F1
#
_entry.id   AF-T0FRL2-F1
#
_cell.length_a   1.000
_cell.length_b   1.000
_cell.length_c   1.000
_cell.angle_alpha   90.00
_cell.angle_beta   90.00
_cell.angle_gamma   90.00
#
_symmetry.space_group_name_H-M   'P 1'
#
loop_
_entity.id
_entity.type
_entity.pdbx_description
1 polymer ?
#
loop_
_entity_poly.entity_id
_entity_poly.type
_entity_poly.pdbx_seq_one_letter_code
_entity_poly.pdbx_strand_id
1 'polypeptide(L)'
;MDATRILPVSYEDLERRVTFMHANDERPGFYVQPPWIEYPESDPTWGGWRQGESENWFCNVWLPFWERLKPEERILYLKNWTPSKDWNLYLTQH
;
A
#
# COMPACT_ATOMS: atom_id res chain seq x y z
N MET A 1 1.19 18.66 53.06
CA MET A 1 0.03 18.35 52.20
C MET A 1 0.35 18.99 50.86
N ASP A 2 0.91 18.23 49.93
CA ASP A 2 1.27 18.73 48.60
C ASP A 2 0.40 17.99 47.58
N ALA A 3 -0.58 18.70 47.04
CA ALA A 3 -1.48 18.18 46.03
C ALA A 3 -0.88 18.55 44.67
N THR A 4 -0.09 17.64 44.11
CA THR A 4 0.42 17.72 42.74
C THR A 4 -0.76 17.85 41.77
N ARG A 5 -1.09 19.08 41.37
CA ARG A 5 -2.10 19.38 40.36
C ARG A 5 -1.58 18.89 39.02
N ILE A 6 -2.01 17.70 38.62
CA ILE A 6 -1.93 17.24 37.23
C ILE A 6 -2.86 18.15 36.43
N LEU A 7 -2.32 19.11 35.69
CA LEU A 7 -3.09 19.90 34.74
C LEU A 7 -3.66 18.96 33.66
N PRO A 8 -4.96 19.01 33.33
CA PRO A 8 -5.50 18.23 32.24
C PRO A 8 -4.85 18.72 30.93
N VAL A 9 -4.27 17.80 30.17
CA VAL A 9 -3.78 18.08 28.82
C VAL A 9 -4.96 18.65 28.02
N SER A 10 -4.79 19.85 27.46
CA SER A 10 -5.84 20.50 26.67
C SER A 10 -6.20 19.63 25.47
N TYR A 11 -7.47 19.61 25.07
CA TYR A 11 -7.93 18.92 23.86
C TYR A 11 -7.16 19.38 22.62
N GLU A 12 -6.84 20.68 22.53
CA GLU A 12 -6.03 21.25 21.46
C GLU A 12 -4.60 20.67 21.40
N ASP A 13 -4.02 20.34 22.56
CA ASP A 13 -2.70 19.70 22.65
C ASP A 13 -2.76 18.20 22.31
N LEU A 14 -3.88 17.53 22.61
CA LEU A 14 -4.14 16.17 22.16
C LEU A 14 -4.33 16.13 20.64
N GLU A 15 -5.11 17.04 20.06
CA GLU A 15 -5.31 17.10 18.62
C GLU A 15 -4.00 17.42 17.88
N ARG A 16 -3.18 18.33 18.39
CA ARG A 16 -1.85 18.58 17.81
C ARG A 16 -0.93 17.36 17.90
N ARG A 17 -0.94 16.62 19.01
CA ARG A 17 -0.16 15.38 19.19
C ARG A 17 -0.67 14.24 18.32
N VAL A 18 -1.98 14.06 18.21
CA VAL A 18 -2.61 13.07 17.33
C VAL A 18 -2.31 13.42 15.87
N THR A 19 -2.41 14.69 15.48
CA THR A 19 -2.10 15.16 14.13
C THR A 19 -0.61 14.96 13.79
N PHE A 20 0.30 15.18 14.73
CA PHE A 20 1.74 14.91 14.54
C PHE A 20 2.12 13.43 14.53
N MET A 21 1.34 12.55 15.20
CA MET A 21 1.55 11.10 15.10
C MET A 21 0.99 10.49 13.81
N HIS A 22 0.11 11.20 13.09
CA HIS A 22 -0.39 10.78 11.77
C HIS A 22 0.46 11.32 10.59
N ALA A 23 1.44 12.18 10.86
CA ALA A 23 2.26 12.84 9.84
C ALA A 23 3.69 12.29 9.71
N ASN A 24 4.06 11.26 10.48
CA ASN A 24 5.44 10.72 10.53
C ASN A 24 5.59 9.27 10.02
N ASP A 25 4.55 8.66 9.46
CA ASP A 25 4.70 7.44 8.66
C ASP A 25 4.97 7.84 7.19
N GLU A 26 6.17 8.37 6.94
CA GLU A 26 6.64 8.91 5.65
C GLU A 26 6.90 7.84 4.55
N ARG A 27 6.04 6.84 4.46
CA ARG A 27 5.76 6.13 3.20
C ARG A 27 4.26 5.89 3.18
N PRO A 28 3.53 6.14 2.09
CA PRO A 28 2.23 5.49 1.94
C PRO A 28 2.52 4.00 1.99
N GLY A 29 2.31 3.39 3.16
CA GLY A 29 2.44 1.96 3.37
C GLY A 29 1.32 1.33 2.58
N PHE A 30 1.59 1.05 1.31
CA PHE A 30 0.66 0.28 0.50
C PHE A 30 0.45 -1.06 1.21
N TYR A 31 -0.79 -1.35 1.56
CA TYR A 31 -1.15 -2.53 2.34
C TYR A 31 -1.31 -3.78 1.46
N VAL A 32 -1.40 -3.60 0.14
CA VAL A 32 -1.47 -4.67 -0.85
C VAL A 32 -0.12 -4.80 -1.54
N GLN A 33 0.48 -5.98 -1.48
CA GLN A 33 1.71 -6.30 -2.19
C GLN A 33 1.43 -6.60 -3.67
N PRO A 34 2.38 -6.34 -4.59
CA PRO A 34 2.15 -6.59 -5.99
C PRO A 34 2.23 -8.08 -6.36
N PRO A 35 1.69 -8.47 -7.51
CA PRO A 35 1.67 -9.85 -7.99
C PRO A 35 3.05 -10.51 -8.04
N TRP A 36 4.09 -9.77 -8.44
CA TRP A 36 5.46 -10.29 -8.52
C TRP A 36 6.15 -10.47 -7.17
N ILE A 37 5.51 -10.04 -6.08
CA ILE A 37 5.97 -10.30 -4.71
C ILE A 37 5.13 -11.40 -4.07
N GLU A 38 3.81 -11.35 -4.22
CA GLU A 38 2.90 -12.37 -3.67
C GLU A 38 3.07 -13.73 -4.38
N TYR A 39 3.35 -13.71 -5.68
CA TYR A 39 3.54 -14.90 -6.52
C TYR A 39 4.84 -14.78 -7.35
N PRO A 40 6.00 -14.90 -6.70
CA PRO A 40 7.30 -14.62 -7.32
C PRO A 40 7.69 -15.62 -8.42
N GLU A 41 7.11 -16.83 -8.40
CA GLU A 41 7.36 -17.87 -9.41
C GLU A 41 6.41 -17.76 -10.62
N SER A 42 5.46 -16.82 -10.58
CA SER A 42 4.47 -16.64 -11.63
C SER A 42 4.92 -15.61 -12.67
N ASP A 43 4.99 -16.05 -13.92
CA ASP A 43 5.19 -15.17 -15.07
C ASP A 43 3.84 -14.55 -15.48
N PRO A 44 3.75 -13.21 -15.66
CA PRO A 44 2.49 -12.56 -16.07
C PRO A 44 1.96 -13.03 -17.42
N THR A 45 2.82 -13.58 -18.28
CA THR A 45 2.49 -14.15 -19.60
C THR A 45 2.10 -15.63 -19.54
N TRP A 46 2.38 -16.30 -18.42
CA TRP A 46 2.01 -17.70 -18.25
C TRP A 46 0.51 -17.82 -17.97
N GLY A 47 -0.22 -18.54 -18.83
CA GLY A 47 -1.67 -18.69 -18.69
C GLY A 47 -2.11 -19.32 -17.36
N GLY A 48 -1.26 -20.14 -16.73
CA GLY A 48 -1.57 -20.78 -15.44
C GLY A 48 -1.59 -19.81 -14.25
N TRP A 49 -0.87 -18.68 -14.34
CA TRP A 49 -0.93 -17.61 -13.34
C TRP A 49 -2.33 -16.99 -13.25
N ARG A 50 -3.09 -17.04 -14.35
CA ARG A 50 -4.47 -16.54 -14.45
C ARG A 50 -5.50 -17.64 -14.23
N GLN A 51 -5.21 -18.62 -13.37
CA GLN A 51 -6.16 -19.67 -13.03
C GLN A 51 -6.18 -19.94 -11.52
N GLY A 52 -7.37 -20.19 -10.98
CA GLY A 52 -7.54 -20.59 -9.58
C GLY A 52 -7.28 -19.44 -8.59
N GLU A 53 -6.53 -19.74 -7.53
CA GLU A 53 -6.34 -18.82 -6.39
C GLU A 53 -5.62 -17.53 -6.78
N SER A 54 -4.63 -17.58 -7.67
CA SER A 54 -3.88 -16.41 -8.11
C SER A 54 -4.75 -15.45 -8.95
N GLU A 55 -5.62 -15.99 -9.81
CA GLU A 55 -6.60 -15.19 -10.54
C GLU A 55 -7.62 -14.56 -9.59
N ASN A 56 -8.13 -15.35 -8.65
CA ASN A 56 -9.10 -14.89 -7.67
C ASN A 56 -8.52 -13.74 -6.82
N TRP A 57 -7.29 -13.88 -6.33
CA TRP A 57 -6.60 -12.82 -5.59
C TRP A 57 -6.33 -11.60 -6.48
N PHE A 58 -5.84 -11.81 -7.71
CA PHE A 58 -5.54 -10.71 -8.63
C PHE A 58 -6.80 -9.87 -8.91
N CYS A 59 -7.92 -10.52 -9.27
CA CYS A 59 -9.15 -9.85 -9.65
C CYS A 59 -9.89 -9.21 -8.46
N ASN A 60 -9.82 -9.79 -7.26
CA ASN A 60 -10.61 -9.32 -6.11
C ASN A 60 -9.83 -8.48 -5.11
N VAL A 61 -8.50 -8.54 -5.13
CA VAL A 61 -7.63 -7.83 -4.17
C VAL A 61 -6.76 -6.82 -4.89
N TRP A 62 -5.86 -7.30 -5.76
CA TRP A 62 -4.82 -6.44 -6.30
C TRP A 62 -5.32 -5.47 -7.38
N LEU A 63 -6.11 -5.94 -8.34
CA LEU A 63 -6.61 -5.11 -9.44
C LEU A 63 -7.52 -3.96 -8.94
N PRO A 64 -8.51 -4.18 -8.05
CA PRO A 64 -9.33 -3.09 -7.52
C PRO A 64 -8.51 -2.07 -6.71
N PHE A 65 -7.48 -2.53 -6.01
CA PHE A 65 -6.53 -1.66 -5.32
C PHE A 65 -5.74 -0.80 -6.33
N TRP A 66 -5.17 -1.42 -7.37
CA TRP A 66 -4.38 -0.75 -8.40
C TRP A 66 -5.18 0.29 -9.18
N GLU A 67 -6.42 -0.03 -9.53
CA GLU A 67 -7.34 0.86 -10.23
C GLU A 67 -7.69 2.11 -9.43
N ARG A 68 -7.77 2.00 -8.09
CA ARG A 68 -8.07 3.14 -7.19
C ARG A 68 -6.89 4.11 -7.03
N LEU A 69 -5.67 3.68 -7.30
CA LEU A 69 -4.48 4.54 -7.17
C LEU A 69 -4.48 5.65 -8.22
N LYS A 70 -4.20 6.87 -7.78
CA LYS A 70 -3.88 8.00 -8.67
C LYS A 70 -2.55 7.77 -9.39
N PRO A 71 -2.29 8.46 -10.51
CA PRO A 71 -1.03 8.33 -11.24
C PRO A 71 0.21 8.51 -10.37
N GLU A 72 0.21 9.51 -9.47
CA GLU A 72 1.30 9.79 -8.53
C GLU A 72 1.52 8.64 -7.54
N GLU A 73 0.43 8.05 -7.04
CA GLU A 73 0.47 6.92 -6.10
C GLU A 73 0.97 5.65 -6.79
N ARG A 74 0.61 5.42 -8.06
CA ARG A 74 1.18 4.32 -8.86
C ARG A 74 2.68 4.48 -9.07
N ILE A 75 3.17 5.70 -9.29
CA ILE A 75 4.61 5.96 -9.39
C ILE A 75 5.31 5.63 -8.06
N LEU A 76 4.75 6.06 -6.93
CA LEU A 76 5.30 5.73 -5.61
C LEU A 76 5.25 4.23 -5.32
N TYR A 77 4.16 3.55 -5.72
CA TYR A 77 3.99 2.11 -5.59
C TYR A 77 5.08 1.34 -6.34
N LEU A 78 5.30 1.68 -7.61
CA LEU A 78 6.32 1.05 -8.44
C LEU A 78 7.75 1.41 -8.00
N LYS A 79 7.94 2.56 -7.34
CA LYS A 79 9.22 2.91 -6.70
C LYS A 79 9.51 2.06 -5.46
N ASN A 80 8.48 1.70 -4.69
CA ASN A 80 8.61 0.84 -3.51
C ASN A 80 8.78 -0.63 -3.90
N TRP A 81 8.13 -1.06 -4.98
CA TRP A 81 8.23 -2.40 -5.51
C TRP A 81 8.51 -2.36 -7.01
N THR A 82 9.80 -2.29 -7.36
CA THR A 82 10.22 -2.29 -8.76
C THR A 82 9.78 -3.59 -9.43
N PRO A 83 8.92 -3.55 -10.47
CA PRO A 83 8.51 -4.74 -11.21
C PRO A 83 9.68 -5.29 -12.03
N SER A 84 9.64 -6.60 -12.32
CA SER A 84 10.48 -7.14 -13.40
C SER A 84 10.07 -6.53 -14.75
N LYS A 85 10.90 -6.71 -15.78
CA LYS A 85 10.61 -6.20 -17.13
C LYS A 85 9.26 -6.71 -17.66
N ASP A 86 8.94 -7.98 -17.40
CA ASP A 86 7.73 -8.62 -17.91
C ASP A 86 6.48 -8.10 -17.19
N TRP A 87 6.58 -7.89 -15.87
CA TRP A 87 5.52 -7.28 -15.08
C TRP A 87 5.30 -5.81 -15.46
N ASN A 88 6.36 -5.05 -15.72
CA ASN A 88 6.22 -3.66 -16.16
C ASN A 88 5.51 -3.58 -17.52
N LEU A 89 5.89 -4.45 -18.47
CA LEU A 89 5.25 -4.51 -19.77
C LEU A 89 3.75 -4.84 -19.64
N TYR A 90 3.44 -5.85 -18.81
CA TYR A 90 2.07 -6.26 -18.52
C TYR A 90 1.20 -5.09 -18.00
N LEU A 91 1.72 -4.30 -17.05
CA LEU A 91 1.02 -3.14 -16.46
C LEU A 91 0.80 -1.96 -17.41
N THR A 92 1.59 -1.86 -18.48
CA THR A 92 1.44 -0.80 -19.49
C THR A 92 0.49 -1.16 -20.62
N GLN A 93 0.18 -2.45 -20.77
CA GLN A 93 -0.63 -2.99 -21.87
C GLN A 93 -2.09 -3.23 -21.46
N HIS A 94 -2.40 -3.21 -20.16
CA HIS A 94 -3.71 -3.45 -19.56
C HIS A 94 -4.03 -2.39 -18.52
#